data_AF-A0A644ZZQ0-F1
#
_entry.id   AF-A0A644ZZQ0-F1
#
_cell.length_a   1.000
_cell.length_b   1.000
_cell.length_c   1.000
_cell.angle_alpha   90.00
_cell.angle_beta   90.00
_cell.angle_gamma   90.00
#
_symmetry.space_group_name_H-M   'P 1'
#
loop_
_entity.id
_entity.type
_entity.pdbx_description
1 polymer ?
#
loop_
_entity_poly.entity_id
_entity_poly.type
_entity_poly.pdbx_seq_one_letter_code
_entity_poly.pdbx_strand_id
1 'polypeptide(L)'
;MFNIRPTEQPVFAFGSEDSGLSSLAMALSMLGYRCCSDFKDLPATEMHRLLGRKENRVFNAYVNIGSLDNKVKELINRYPKAKFILTMPKGTVMDYTIHNMKNKLDGTDLVVLPADKSNKWQLICEHLRCAPPRCPFPELKDIGQRPIIYETTESNKVFNSKHSKHDNSPWVIEYKNWWQGINTILTEGKYEYYGKRIEITESFEFLDTKRWQTRSDTFTDNLALFRPSNVKLSSDGALLSVKKESLGVRDYTAASICSKDQFLYGKFEASIKASNVSGVVTGFFLHRNSPRQEIDIEIAGNRPNVLLVNVFFNPGMENSNFDYGYRGTPINIDLGFDASEESHQYTIEWNPNEIQWFVDGKLVHRRVIWNPTPIPHLPMTLHFNNWVTLSIQLAGRINNRNLPTVSIVKQVKIKASVIISKLEDNESMENISKKVITQIN
;
A
#
# COMPACT_ATOMS: atom_id res chain seq x y z
N MET A 1 10.13 3.94 17.99
CA MET A 1 10.55 5.29 17.54
C MET A 1 9.48 6.05 16.74
N PHE A 2 8.56 5.37 16.03
CA PHE A 2 7.63 6.04 15.09
C PHE A 2 6.29 6.57 15.64
N ASN A 3 6.04 6.48 16.94
CA ASN A 3 4.88 7.15 17.56
C ASN A 3 5.14 8.63 17.86
N ILE A 4 6.35 9.13 17.62
CA ILE A 4 6.70 10.53 17.82
C ILE A 4 6.27 11.29 16.57
N ARG A 5 5.22 12.10 16.70
CA ARG A 5 4.79 13.01 15.64
C ARG A 5 5.89 14.05 15.39
N PRO A 6 6.13 14.45 14.13
CA PRO A 6 7.12 15.47 13.85
C PRO A 6 6.84 16.78 14.59
N THR A 7 7.88 17.40 15.14
CA THR A 7 7.79 18.65 15.89
C THR A 7 7.95 19.88 15.00
N GLU A 8 8.79 19.77 13.96
CA GLU A 8 9.06 20.85 13.01
C GLU A 8 8.03 20.82 11.88
N GLN A 9 7.05 21.73 11.88
CA GLN A 9 6.00 21.79 10.86
C GLN A 9 5.42 23.21 10.69
N PRO A 10 4.94 23.59 9.49
CA PRO A 10 4.98 22.80 8.26
C PRO A 10 6.37 22.74 7.61
N VAL A 11 6.60 21.69 6.81
CA VAL A 11 7.75 21.56 5.91
C VAL A 11 7.31 21.89 4.49
N PHE A 12 8.06 22.72 3.79
CA PHE A 12 7.85 23.01 2.37
C PHE A 12 9.10 22.62 1.58
N ALA A 13 8.92 21.87 0.50
CA ALA A 13 10.03 21.53 -0.39
C ALA A 13 9.74 21.87 -1.84
N PHE A 14 10.73 22.49 -2.47
CA PHE A 14 10.72 22.95 -3.85
C PHE A 14 11.96 22.42 -4.58
N GLY A 15 11.92 22.36 -5.89
CA GLY A 15 13.03 21.91 -6.71
C GLY A 15 12.66 21.86 -8.18
N SER A 16 13.64 21.60 -9.04
CA SER A 16 13.39 21.31 -10.45
C SER A 16 12.98 19.84 -10.65
N GLU A 17 12.54 19.51 -11.86
CA GLU A 17 12.36 18.11 -12.27
C GLU A 17 13.66 17.30 -12.09
N ASP A 18 13.51 16.01 -11.79
CA ASP A 18 14.60 15.05 -11.53
C ASP A 18 15.59 15.44 -10.43
N SER A 19 15.19 16.32 -9.51
CA SER A 19 16.01 16.71 -8.37
C SER A 19 15.84 15.79 -7.14
N GLY A 20 14.94 14.81 -7.21
CA GLY A 20 14.67 13.85 -6.14
C GLY A 20 13.53 14.29 -5.21
N LEU A 21 12.55 15.01 -5.73
CA LEU A 21 11.39 15.48 -4.99
C LEU A 21 10.51 14.32 -4.50
N SER A 22 10.24 13.32 -5.34
CA SER A 22 9.44 12.15 -4.93
C SER A 22 10.19 11.29 -3.92
N SER A 23 11.52 11.20 -4.03
CA SER A 23 12.39 10.60 -3.01
C SER A 23 12.29 11.33 -1.67
N LEU A 24 12.34 12.67 -1.67
CA LEU A 24 12.19 13.48 -0.47
C LEU A 24 10.78 13.31 0.15
N ALA A 25 9.73 13.27 -0.65
CA ALA A 25 8.37 13.05 -0.15
C ALA A 25 8.21 11.70 0.57
N MET A 26 8.79 10.64 0.00
CA MET A 26 8.86 9.32 0.67
C MET A 26 9.68 9.41 1.96
N ALA A 27 10.82 10.10 1.94
CA ALA A 27 11.68 10.26 3.12
C ALA A 27 10.95 10.98 4.26
N LEU A 28 10.21 12.05 3.97
CA LEU A 28 9.38 12.74 4.96
C LEU A 28 8.26 11.83 5.51
N SER A 29 7.64 11.03 4.66
CA SER A 29 6.64 10.03 5.10
C SER A 29 7.27 8.99 6.04
N MET A 30 8.48 8.52 5.71
CA MET A 30 9.31 7.66 6.55
C MET A 30 9.83 8.34 7.81
N LEU A 31 9.66 9.66 7.98
CA LEU A 31 9.94 10.40 9.22
C LEU A 31 8.66 10.74 10.00
N GLY A 32 7.50 10.23 9.56
CA GLY A 32 6.21 10.41 10.23
C GLY A 32 5.42 11.65 9.77
N TYR A 33 5.82 12.32 8.70
CA TYR A 33 5.04 13.41 8.11
C TYR A 33 3.88 12.87 7.25
N ARG A 34 2.74 13.56 7.29
CA ARG A 34 1.72 13.49 6.23
C ARG A 34 2.14 14.44 5.13
N CYS A 35 2.78 13.87 4.10
CA CYS A 35 3.41 14.61 3.02
C CYS A 35 2.51 14.67 1.78
N CYS A 36 1.91 15.82 1.50
CA CYS A 36 1.27 16.04 0.20
C CYS A 36 2.37 16.25 -0.85
N SER A 37 2.41 15.43 -1.91
CA SER A 37 3.43 15.58 -2.93
C SER A 37 2.97 15.40 -4.37
N ASP A 38 3.73 16.02 -5.28
CA ASP A 38 3.68 15.77 -6.71
C ASP A 38 2.31 16.07 -7.32
N PHE A 39 1.76 17.24 -6.98
CA PHE A 39 0.51 17.76 -7.53
C PHE A 39 0.68 19.16 -8.12
N LYS A 40 0.00 19.42 -9.23
CA LYS A 40 -0.04 20.74 -9.84
C LYS A 40 -0.71 21.75 -8.91
N ASP A 41 -1.79 21.33 -8.27
CA ASP A 41 -2.57 22.15 -7.35
C ASP A 41 -2.68 21.47 -5.99
N LEU A 42 -2.77 22.25 -4.92
CA LEU A 42 -3.19 21.75 -3.62
C LEU A 42 -4.73 21.69 -3.59
N PRO A 43 -5.37 20.66 -3.01
CA PRO A 43 -6.83 20.64 -2.87
C PRO A 43 -7.35 21.93 -2.23
N ALA A 44 -8.37 22.55 -2.83
CA ALA A 44 -8.83 23.88 -2.44
C ALA A 44 -9.14 24.03 -0.94
N THR A 45 -9.74 22.99 -0.34
CA THR A 45 -10.05 22.96 1.10
C THR A 45 -8.78 22.97 1.96
N GLU A 46 -7.75 22.23 1.56
CA GLU A 46 -6.47 22.22 2.25
C GLU A 46 -5.67 23.51 2.01
N MET A 47 -5.68 24.06 0.79
CA MET A 47 -5.09 25.37 0.49
C MET A 47 -5.67 26.47 1.37
N HIS A 48 -6.99 26.53 1.51
CA HIS A 48 -7.65 27.48 2.40
C HIS A 48 -7.21 27.31 3.86
N ARG A 49 -7.06 26.07 4.34
CA ARG A 49 -6.57 25.78 5.70
C ARG A 49 -5.10 26.14 5.90
N LEU A 50 -4.26 25.88 4.89
CA LEU A 50 -2.84 26.20 4.89
C LEU A 50 -2.63 27.71 4.96
N LEU A 51 -3.26 28.49 4.09
CA LEU A 51 -3.13 29.95 4.12
C LEU A 51 -3.85 30.56 5.34
N GLY A 52 -4.95 29.95 5.79
CA GLY A 52 -5.67 30.34 7.01
C GLY A 52 -5.02 29.91 8.33
N ARG A 53 -3.82 29.30 8.32
CA ARG A 53 -3.08 28.81 9.49
C ARG A 53 -3.92 27.93 10.42
N LYS A 54 -4.87 27.17 9.88
CA LYS A 54 -5.73 26.30 10.69
C LYS A 54 -4.92 25.12 11.22
N GLU A 55 -5.08 24.76 12.49
CA GLU A 55 -4.34 23.64 13.10
C GLU A 55 -4.77 22.27 12.58
N ASN A 56 -6.02 22.16 12.12
CA ASN A 56 -6.64 20.91 11.71
C ASN A 56 -6.37 20.51 10.23
N ARG A 57 -5.27 20.98 9.64
CA ARG A 57 -4.79 20.59 8.30
C ARG A 57 -4.64 19.09 8.15
N VAL A 58 -4.75 18.61 6.92
CA VAL A 58 -4.45 17.22 6.60
C VAL A 58 -2.94 16.99 6.62
N PHE A 59 -2.18 17.87 5.99
CA PHE A 59 -0.75 17.69 5.77
C PHE A 59 0.10 18.63 6.62
N ASN A 60 1.27 18.11 6.98
CA ASN A 60 2.32 18.86 7.68
C ASN A 60 3.62 18.94 6.87
N ALA A 61 3.68 18.29 5.71
CA ALA A 61 4.71 18.49 4.71
C ALA A 61 4.08 18.66 3.31
N TYR A 62 4.68 19.53 2.50
CA TYR A 62 4.25 19.83 1.13
C TYR A 62 5.47 19.81 0.22
N VAL A 63 5.51 18.90 -0.75
CA VAL A 63 6.67 18.69 -1.63
C VAL A 63 6.21 18.75 -3.07
N ASN A 64 6.84 19.59 -3.91
CA ASN A 64 6.51 19.65 -5.33
C ASN A 64 5.00 19.92 -5.59
N ILE A 65 4.46 20.97 -4.96
CA ILE A 65 3.08 21.41 -5.14
C ILE A 65 3.06 22.71 -5.96
N GLY A 66 2.74 22.63 -7.26
CA GLY A 66 2.91 23.74 -8.20
C GLY A 66 2.21 25.03 -7.80
N SER A 67 0.97 24.93 -7.30
CA SER A 67 0.19 26.08 -6.79
C SER A 67 0.81 26.79 -5.59
N LEU A 68 1.87 26.25 -4.97
CA LEU A 68 2.62 26.89 -3.89
C LEU A 68 3.84 27.68 -4.41
N ASP A 69 4.31 27.46 -5.64
CA ASP A 69 5.52 28.09 -6.20
C ASP A 69 5.38 29.63 -6.29
N ASN A 70 4.17 30.11 -6.57
CA ASN A 70 3.84 31.53 -6.59
C ASN A 70 3.41 32.09 -5.21
N LYS A 71 3.35 31.24 -4.17
CA LYS A 71 2.95 31.60 -2.80
C LYS A 71 4.10 31.61 -1.80
N VAL A 72 5.34 31.34 -2.22
CA VAL A 72 6.52 31.24 -1.34
C VAL A 72 6.62 32.42 -0.36
N LYS A 73 6.52 33.68 -0.83
CA LYS A 73 6.57 34.86 0.04
C LYS A 73 5.44 34.89 1.08
N GLU A 74 4.23 34.50 0.69
CA GLU A 74 3.09 34.41 1.60
C GLU A 74 3.29 33.30 2.64
N LEU A 75 3.84 32.14 2.23
CA LEU A 75 4.16 31.04 3.13
C LEU A 75 5.21 31.43 4.16
N ILE A 76 6.28 32.12 3.76
CA ILE A 76 7.33 32.64 4.67
C ILE A 76 6.70 33.57 5.72
N ASN A 77 5.90 34.53 5.28
CA ASN A 77 5.25 35.50 6.18
C ASN A 77 4.28 34.83 7.15
N ARG A 78 3.52 33.83 6.70
CA ARG A 78 2.54 33.11 7.54
C ARG A 78 3.20 32.09 8.48
N TYR A 79 4.34 31.52 8.08
CA TYR A 79 5.05 30.48 8.80
C TYR A 79 6.55 30.80 8.93
N PRO A 80 6.93 31.80 9.76
CA PRO A 80 8.34 32.20 9.92
C PRO A 80 9.22 31.12 10.58
N LYS A 81 8.61 30.07 11.15
CA LYS A 81 9.28 28.90 11.72
C LYS A 81 9.17 27.64 10.85
N ALA A 82 8.61 27.75 9.64
CA ALA A 82 8.56 26.61 8.73
C ALA A 82 9.96 26.19 8.30
N LYS A 83 10.08 24.91 7.97
CA LYS A 83 11.28 24.32 7.41
C LYS A 83 11.19 24.32 5.89
N PHE A 84 12.23 24.80 5.23
CA PHE A 84 12.29 24.86 3.77
C PHE A 84 13.38 23.94 3.26
N ILE A 85 13.07 23.15 2.23
CA ILE A 85 14.01 22.24 1.59
C ILE A 85 14.05 22.57 0.10
N LEU A 86 15.24 22.73 -0.46
CA LEU A 86 15.45 22.93 -1.89
C LEU A 86 16.22 21.76 -2.47
N THR A 87 15.58 20.94 -3.30
CA THR A 87 16.26 19.84 -3.99
C THR A 87 16.98 20.34 -5.24
N MET A 88 18.12 19.70 -5.58
CA MET A 88 18.92 20.07 -6.76
C MET A 88 19.30 18.82 -7.58
N PRO A 89 19.21 18.85 -8.92
CA PRO A 89 19.63 17.74 -9.77
C PRO A 89 21.12 17.46 -9.68
N LYS A 90 21.52 16.28 -10.15
CA LYS A 90 22.91 15.83 -10.15
C LYS A 90 23.78 16.67 -11.08
N GLY A 91 24.97 17.05 -10.60
CA GLY A 91 26.05 17.62 -11.42
C GLY A 91 25.74 18.96 -12.10
N THR A 92 24.70 19.68 -11.69
CA THR A 92 24.26 20.91 -12.38
C THR A 92 24.86 22.16 -11.76
N VAL A 93 25.30 23.09 -12.63
CA VAL A 93 25.36 24.53 -12.33
C VAL A 93 23.94 24.98 -12.00
N MET A 94 23.76 25.85 -11.01
CA MET A 94 22.43 26.35 -10.61
C MET A 94 21.64 26.85 -11.83
N ASP A 95 20.61 26.11 -12.26
CA ASP A 95 19.67 26.61 -13.25
C ASP A 95 18.93 27.84 -12.70
N TYR A 96 18.54 28.76 -13.58
CA TYR A 96 17.85 30.01 -13.25
C TYR A 96 16.65 29.78 -12.33
N THR A 97 15.90 28.70 -12.55
CA THR A 97 14.74 28.32 -11.73
C THR A 97 15.14 28.08 -10.27
N ILE A 98 16.18 27.27 -10.05
CA ILE A 98 16.66 26.93 -8.71
C ILE A 98 17.30 28.16 -8.07
N HIS A 99 18.04 28.96 -8.83
CA HIS A 99 18.66 30.19 -8.33
C HIS A 99 17.59 31.20 -7.86
N ASN A 100 16.54 31.41 -8.66
CA ASN A 100 15.42 32.26 -8.29
C ASN A 100 14.68 31.74 -7.05
N MET A 101 14.42 30.44 -6.97
CA MET A 101 13.80 29.84 -5.78
C MET A 101 14.67 30.00 -4.54
N LYS A 102 15.99 29.78 -4.66
CA LYS A 102 16.95 29.98 -3.58
C LYS A 102 16.93 31.43 -3.09
N ASN A 103 16.93 32.41 -4.00
CA ASN A 103 16.85 33.84 -3.64
C ASN A 103 15.51 34.18 -2.95
N LYS A 104 14.40 33.56 -3.36
CA LYS A 104 13.10 33.75 -2.68
C LYS A 104 13.06 33.18 -1.27
N LEU A 105 13.86 32.15 -1.00
CA LEU A 105 13.97 31.45 0.29
C LEU A 105 15.14 31.99 1.15
N ASP A 106 15.84 33.02 0.70
CA ASP A 106 16.94 33.61 1.45
C ASP A 106 16.45 34.17 2.80
N GLY A 107 17.24 33.99 3.85
CA GLY A 107 16.88 34.35 5.22
C GLY A 107 15.84 33.44 5.90
N THR A 108 15.39 32.35 5.25
CA THR A 108 14.54 31.33 5.87
C THR A 108 15.36 30.20 6.50
N ASP A 109 14.73 29.33 7.29
CA ASP A 109 15.34 28.07 7.74
C ASP A 109 15.34 27.08 6.57
N LEU A 110 16.34 27.23 5.69
CA LEU A 110 16.50 26.51 4.42
C LEU A 110 17.63 25.49 4.49
N VAL A 111 17.38 24.28 3.97
CA VAL A 111 18.42 23.31 3.63
C VAL A 111 18.38 22.96 2.14
N VAL A 112 19.56 22.84 1.52
CA VAL A 112 19.69 22.46 0.11
C VAL A 112 20.10 20.99 0.02
N LEU A 113 19.35 20.19 -0.73
CA LEU A 113 19.53 18.74 -0.87
C LEU A 113 19.91 18.37 -2.32
N PRO A 114 21.21 18.20 -2.63
CA PRO A 114 21.63 17.68 -3.93
C PRO A 114 21.23 16.22 -4.14
N ALA A 115 20.81 15.87 -5.35
CA ALA A 115 20.36 14.53 -5.72
C ALA A 115 21.47 13.46 -5.60
N ASP A 116 22.74 13.85 -5.75
CA ASP A 116 23.91 12.98 -5.64
C ASP A 116 24.56 12.96 -4.25
N LYS A 117 23.98 13.68 -3.28
CA LYS A 117 24.50 13.69 -1.91
C LYS A 117 24.38 12.29 -1.29
N SER A 118 25.45 11.79 -0.67
CA SER A 118 25.47 10.47 -0.03
C SER A 118 24.84 10.45 1.37
N ASN A 119 24.91 11.54 2.12
CA ASN A 119 24.43 11.64 3.51
C ASN A 119 23.07 12.37 3.64
N LYS A 120 22.14 12.17 2.70
CA LYS A 120 20.82 12.83 2.67
C LYS A 120 20.06 12.71 4.00
N TRP A 121 20.09 11.53 4.64
CA TRP A 121 19.43 11.34 5.93
C TRP A 121 19.96 12.26 7.01
N GLN A 122 21.28 12.36 7.16
CA GLN A 122 21.89 13.23 8.15
C GLN A 122 21.42 14.68 7.96
N LEU A 123 21.54 15.18 6.73
CA LEU A 123 21.20 16.57 6.40
C LEU A 123 19.75 16.91 6.70
N ILE A 124 18.82 16.04 6.30
CA ILE A 124 17.38 16.25 6.51
C ILE A 124 17.00 16.07 7.98
N CYS A 125 17.56 15.08 8.68
CA CYS A 125 17.22 14.80 10.06
C CYS A 125 17.79 15.84 11.04
N GLU A 126 18.99 16.38 10.78
CA GLU A 126 19.52 17.52 11.54
C GLU A 126 18.65 18.77 11.36
N HIS A 127 18.25 19.06 10.12
CA HIS A 127 17.38 20.20 9.80
C HIS A 127 15.99 20.09 10.46
N LEU A 128 15.40 18.89 10.44
CA LEU A 128 14.09 18.58 11.03
C LEU A 128 14.14 18.18 12.51
N ARG A 129 15.34 18.12 13.11
CA ARG A 129 15.59 17.77 14.52
C ARG A 129 14.98 16.43 14.93
N CYS A 130 15.14 15.41 14.09
CA CYS A 130 14.66 14.06 14.34
C CYS A 130 15.78 13.02 14.17
N ALA A 131 15.55 11.80 14.66
CA ALA A 131 16.49 10.70 14.45
C ALA A 131 16.33 10.10 13.04
N PRO A 132 17.42 9.78 12.33
CA PRO A 132 17.33 9.13 11.03
C PRO A 132 16.87 7.66 11.18
N PRO A 133 16.12 7.13 10.20
CA PRO A 133 15.77 5.71 10.19
C PRO A 133 16.99 4.83 9.85
N ARG A 134 16.94 3.56 10.26
CA ARG A 134 17.99 2.56 9.99
C ARG A 134 17.81 1.90 8.61
N CYS A 135 17.73 2.70 7.56
CA CYS A 135 17.62 2.24 6.19
C CYS A 135 18.27 3.26 5.23
N PRO A 136 18.58 2.89 3.98
CA PRO A 136 19.01 3.84 2.96
C PRO A 136 17.98 4.97 2.76
N PHE A 137 18.44 6.11 2.24
CA PHE A 137 17.52 7.15 1.77
C PHE A 137 16.69 6.60 0.61
N PRO A 138 15.37 6.82 0.56
CA PRO A 138 14.55 6.28 -0.52
C PRO A 138 14.96 6.90 -1.86
N GLU A 139 15.08 6.08 -2.89
CA GLU A 139 15.39 6.52 -4.26
C GLU A 139 14.24 6.13 -5.17
N LEU A 140 13.43 7.12 -5.55
CA LEU A 140 12.31 7.00 -6.49
C LEU A 140 12.58 7.87 -7.72
N LYS A 141 12.02 7.47 -8.85
CA LYS A 141 11.91 8.35 -10.01
C LYS A 141 10.90 9.45 -9.68
N ASP A 142 11.25 10.70 -10.00
CA ASP A 142 10.33 11.82 -9.81
C ASP A 142 9.10 11.66 -10.69
N ILE A 143 7.92 11.80 -10.08
CA ILE A 143 6.63 11.61 -10.76
C ILE A 143 6.24 12.88 -11.53
N GLY A 144 6.67 14.03 -11.01
CA GLY A 144 6.28 15.36 -11.47
C GLY A 144 4.88 15.76 -10.98
N GLN A 145 4.51 17.02 -11.22
CA GLN A 145 3.27 17.60 -10.72
C GLN A 145 2.04 17.06 -11.47
N ARG A 146 1.23 16.23 -10.81
CA ARG A 146 0.02 15.63 -11.39
C ARG A 146 -1.21 16.53 -11.24
N PRO A 147 -2.10 16.59 -12.24
CA PRO A 147 -3.35 17.34 -12.12
C PRO A 147 -4.31 16.67 -11.14
N ILE A 148 -4.99 17.47 -10.32
CA ILE A 148 -6.08 17.02 -9.45
C ILE A 148 -7.40 17.11 -10.20
N ILE A 149 -8.25 16.10 -10.03
CA ILE A 149 -9.63 16.10 -10.54
C ILE A 149 -10.57 16.41 -9.37
N TYR A 150 -11.54 17.28 -9.61
CA TYR A 150 -12.68 17.46 -8.70
C TYR A 150 -13.85 16.66 -9.26
N GLU A 151 -14.19 15.53 -8.64
CA GLU A 151 -15.36 14.74 -9.05
C GLU A 151 -16.66 15.49 -8.76
N THR A 152 -17.59 15.43 -9.70
CA THR A 152 -18.99 15.78 -9.47
C THR A 152 -19.66 14.66 -8.67
N THR A 153 -20.56 15.03 -7.76
CA THR A 153 -21.21 14.25 -6.69
C THR A 153 -21.93 12.95 -7.08
N GLU A 154 -21.94 12.52 -8.35
CA GLU A 154 -22.75 11.40 -8.85
C GLU A 154 -22.03 10.04 -8.87
N SER A 155 -20.69 9.99 -8.81
CA SER A 155 -19.88 8.76 -8.88
C SER A 155 -19.81 7.95 -7.56
N ASN A 156 -20.25 8.53 -6.44
CA ASN A 156 -20.01 8.00 -5.08
C ASN A 156 -21.21 7.28 -4.45
N LYS A 157 -22.14 6.71 -5.23
CA LYS A 157 -23.15 5.78 -4.68
C LYS A 157 -22.49 4.44 -4.34
N VAL A 158 -21.64 4.47 -3.32
CA VAL A 158 -21.05 3.31 -2.69
C VAL A 158 -22.04 2.81 -1.64
N PHE A 159 -22.26 1.50 -1.60
CA PHE A 159 -23.12 0.81 -0.62
C PHE A 159 -22.92 1.31 0.82
N ASN A 160 -23.93 1.12 1.68
CA ASN A 160 -23.88 1.45 3.11
C ASN A 160 -22.58 0.88 3.74
N SER A 161 -21.57 1.73 3.89
CA SER A 161 -20.25 1.36 4.37
C SER A 161 -20.06 1.94 5.76
N LYS A 162 -19.53 1.13 6.68
CA LYS A 162 -19.32 1.55 8.06
C LYS A 162 -17.83 1.56 8.37
N HIS A 163 -17.33 2.75 8.71
CA HIS A 163 -15.96 2.92 9.22
C HIS A 163 -15.77 2.13 10.52
N SER A 164 -14.75 1.29 10.54
CA SER A 164 -14.30 0.58 11.73
C SER A 164 -13.17 1.34 12.41
N LYS A 165 -12.80 0.92 13.63
CA LYS A 165 -11.58 1.42 14.28
C LYS A 165 -10.38 1.09 13.39
N HIS A 166 -9.60 2.11 13.04
CA HIS A 166 -8.40 2.00 12.23
C HIS A 166 -7.15 2.32 13.06
N ASP A 167 -5.96 2.09 12.48
CA ASP A 167 -4.69 2.45 13.09
C ASP A 167 -4.53 3.96 13.23
N ASN A 168 -3.74 4.37 14.23
CA ASN A 168 -3.42 5.78 14.52
C ASN A 168 -2.01 6.17 14.06
N SER A 169 -1.44 5.43 13.10
CA SER A 169 -0.13 5.72 12.53
C SER A 169 -0.07 7.14 11.96
N PRO A 170 1.09 7.82 11.98
CA PRO A 170 1.18 9.24 11.62
C PRO A 170 0.63 9.61 10.24
N TRP A 171 0.77 8.70 9.28
CA TRP A 171 0.30 8.87 7.89
C TRP A 171 -1.16 8.49 7.66
N VAL A 172 -1.89 8.02 8.67
CA VAL A 172 -3.33 7.75 8.56
C VAL A 172 -4.08 9.05 8.85
N ILE A 173 -4.95 9.45 7.92
CA ILE A 173 -5.84 10.59 8.11
C ILE A 173 -7.05 10.13 8.92
N GLU A 174 -7.24 10.76 10.08
CA GLU A 174 -8.47 10.61 10.85
C GLU A 174 -9.68 11.08 10.02
N TYR A 175 -10.80 10.37 10.15
CA TYR A 175 -12.03 10.71 9.43
C TYR A 175 -12.41 12.18 9.64
N LYS A 176 -12.53 12.91 8.53
CA LYS A 176 -12.92 14.32 8.47
C LYS A 176 -14.01 14.44 7.43
N ASN A 177 -15.20 14.89 7.82
CA ASN A 177 -16.35 15.07 6.93
C ASN A 177 -16.08 15.97 5.71
N TRP A 178 -15.11 16.87 5.80
CA TRP A 178 -14.71 17.80 4.72
C TRP A 178 -13.56 17.28 3.84
N TRP A 179 -13.04 16.07 4.11
CA TRP A 179 -11.92 15.49 3.37
C TRP A 179 -12.33 14.17 2.72
N GLN A 180 -12.06 14.02 1.43
CA GLN A 180 -12.42 12.83 0.64
C GLN A 180 -11.21 12.23 -0.09
N GLY A 181 -10.00 12.68 0.23
CA GLY A 181 -8.77 12.34 -0.50
C GLY A 181 -8.55 13.19 -1.75
N ILE A 182 -7.61 12.74 -2.57
CA ILE A 182 -7.16 13.44 -3.77
C ILE A 182 -7.34 12.53 -4.98
N ASN A 183 -8.21 12.96 -5.91
CA ASN A 183 -8.40 12.31 -7.20
C ASN A 183 -7.37 12.83 -8.21
N THR A 184 -6.82 11.95 -9.03
CA THR A 184 -5.82 12.29 -10.05
C THR A 184 -5.96 11.33 -11.24
N ILE A 185 -5.59 11.81 -12.42
CA ILE A 185 -5.62 11.01 -13.65
C ILE A 185 -4.40 10.09 -13.67
N LEU A 186 -4.59 8.85 -14.15
CA LEU A 186 -3.47 8.00 -14.57
C LEU A 186 -2.85 8.60 -15.82
N THR A 187 -1.63 9.15 -15.73
CA THR A 187 -0.91 9.58 -16.93
C THR A 187 -0.46 8.33 -17.69
N GLU A 188 -1.12 8.03 -18.81
CA GLU A 188 -0.71 6.95 -19.71
C GLU A 188 0.77 7.12 -20.10
N GLY A 189 1.50 6.00 -20.22
CA GLY A 189 2.94 5.98 -20.56
C GLY A 189 3.93 6.19 -19.40
N LYS A 190 3.55 6.85 -18.29
CA LYS A 190 4.49 7.04 -17.14
C LYS A 190 4.72 5.78 -16.30
N TYR A 191 3.86 4.79 -16.45
CA TYR A 191 3.81 3.58 -15.61
C TYR A 191 4.06 2.28 -16.38
N GLU A 192 4.51 2.37 -17.64
CA GLU A 192 4.94 1.21 -18.45
C GLU A 192 6.20 0.52 -17.91
N TYR A 193 6.86 1.13 -16.92
CA TYR A 193 8.11 0.67 -16.32
C TYR A 193 7.94 -0.37 -15.19
N TYR A 194 6.71 -0.74 -14.82
CA TYR A 194 6.45 -1.58 -13.63
C TYR A 194 6.56 -3.09 -13.86
N GLY A 195 7.28 -3.51 -14.90
CA GLY A 195 7.54 -4.92 -15.18
C GLY A 195 6.67 -5.47 -16.30
N LYS A 196 6.78 -6.79 -16.51
CA LYS A 196 6.09 -7.48 -17.60
C LYS A 196 4.62 -7.60 -17.26
N ARG A 197 3.74 -7.08 -18.13
CA ARG A 197 2.30 -7.34 -18.03
C ARG A 197 2.02 -8.80 -18.37
N ILE A 198 1.22 -9.43 -17.53
CA ILE A 198 0.79 -10.80 -17.72
C ILE A 198 -0.73 -10.92 -17.57
N GLU A 199 -1.25 -11.98 -18.14
CA GLU A 199 -2.62 -12.43 -17.95
C GLU A 199 -2.60 -13.91 -17.56
N ILE A 200 -3.11 -14.24 -16.38
CA ILE A 200 -3.18 -15.61 -15.85
C ILE A 200 -4.64 -15.93 -15.57
N THR A 201 -5.06 -17.13 -15.92
CA THR A 201 -6.28 -17.76 -15.39
C THR A 201 -5.89 -19.09 -14.75
N GLU A 202 -6.31 -19.28 -13.50
CA GLU A 202 -6.04 -20.46 -12.69
C GLU A 202 -7.37 -21.04 -12.22
N SER A 203 -7.63 -22.33 -12.48
CA SER A 203 -8.82 -23.04 -12.00
C SER A 203 -8.54 -23.89 -10.77
N PHE A 204 -7.27 -24.09 -10.40
CA PHE A 204 -6.85 -24.96 -9.29
C PHE A 204 -7.34 -26.42 -9.40
N GLU A 205 -7.49 -26.93 -10.63
CA GLU A 205 -7.64 -28.37 -10.88
C GLU A 205 -6.35 -29.13 -10.52
N PHE A 206 -5.21 -28.48 -10.78
CA PHE A 206 -3.87 -28.87 -10.34
C PHE A 206 -3.13 -27.62 -9.86
N LEU A 207 -2.10 -27.81 -9.03
CA LEU A 207 -1.30 -26.69 -8.54
C LEU A 207 -0.07 -26.52 -9.44
N ASP A 208 -0.02 -25.42 -10.20
CA ASP A 208 1.23 -25.01 -10.85
C ASP A 208 2.23 -24.56 -9.79
N THR A 209 3.12 -25.48 -9.39
CA THR A 209 4.13 -25.23 -8.34
C THR A 209 5.18 -24.21 -8.74
N LYS A 210 5.25 -23.79 -10.00
CA LYS A 210 6.10 -22.65 -10.40
C LYS A 210 5.48 -21.32 -9.99
N ARG A 211 4.16 -21.24 -9.92
CA ARG A 211 3.42 -20.01 -9.60
C ARG A 211 2.90 -19.96 -8.18
N TRP A 212 2.52 -21.11 -7.64
CA TRP A 212 1.81 -21.21 -6.38
C TRP A 212 2.55 -22.10 -5.40
N GLN A 213 2.34 -21.82 -4.13
CA GLN A 213 2.76 -22.68 -3.04
C GLN A 213 1.69 -22.74 -1.96
N THR A 214 1.56 -23.90 -1.32
CA THR A 214 0.77 -24.07 -0.11
C THR A 214 1.63 -23.76 1.11
N ARG A 215 1.07 -23.09 2.11
CA ARG A 215 1.81 -22.75 3.33
C ARG A 215 1.81 -23.85 4.38
N SER A 216 2.87 -23.89 5.18
CA SER A 216 3.09 -24.84 6.29
C SER A 216 3.44 -24.15 7.62
N ASP A 217 3.18 -22.85 7.72
CA ASP A 217 3.53 -21.97 8.83
C ASP A 217 2.28 -21.35 9.50
N THR A 218 2.46 -20.33 10.33
CA THR A 218 1.35 -19.58 10.95
C THR A 218 1.79 -18.14 11.25
N PHE A 219 0.86 -17.31 11.73
CA PHE A 219 1.12 -15.95 12.20
C PHE A 219 0.44 -15.73 13.56
N THR A 220 0.82 -14.65 14.26
CA THR A 220 0.45 -14.40 15.66
C THR A 220 -1.06 -14.52 15.92
N ASP A 221 -1.87 -13.93 15.05
CA ASP A 221 -3.33 -13.88 15.22
C ASP A 221 -4.07 -15.12 14.68
N ASN A 222 -3.35 -16.07 14.07
CA ASN A 222 -3.92 -17.32 13.59
C ASN A 222 -3.80 -18.41 14.67
N LEU A 223 -4.95 -18.88 15.14
CA LEU A 223 -5.07 -20.00 16.08
C LEU A 223 -4.83 -21.37 15.44
N ALA A 224 -4.65 -21.43 14.11
CA ALA A 224 -4.35 -22.64 13.37
C ALA A 224 -2.90 -22.67 12.84
N LEU A 225 -2.41 -23.86 12.53
CA LEU A 225 -1.23 -24.05 11.68
C LEU A 225 -1.68 -24.28 10.23
N PHE A 226 -1.10 -23.58 9.25
CA PHE A 226 -1.34 -23.92 7.85
C PHE A 226 -0.71 -25.27 7.52
N ARG A 227 -1.44 -26.10 6.77
CA ARG A 227 -0.97 -27.42 6.34
C ARG A 227 -1.27 -27.60 4.86
N PRO A 228 -0.30 -28.05 4.03
CA PRO A 228 -0.58 -28.42 2.64
C PRO A 228 -1.71 -29.45 2.50
N SER A 229 -1.83 -30.39 3.45
CA SER A 229 -2.91 -31.39 3.50
C SER A 229 -4.31 -30.82 3.68
N ASN A 230 -4.44 -29.54 4.03
CA ASN A 230 -5.73 -28.86 4.17
C ASN A 230 -6.17 -28.17 2.87
N VAL A 231 -5.32 -28.18 1.84
CA VAL A 231 -5.63 -27.75 0.48
C VAL A 231 -5.96 -29.00 -0.36
N LYS A 232 -7.19 -29.10 -0.85
CA LYS A 232 -7.60 -30.14 -1.80
C LYS A 232 -7.97 -29.51 -3.13
N LEU A 233 -7.35 -29.99 -4.20
CA LEU A 233 -7.60 -29.53 -5.57
C LEU A 233 -8.59 -30.46 -6.26
N SER A 234 -9.44 -29.90 -7.10
CA SER A 234 -10.48 -30.65 -7.81
C SER A 234 -11.01 -29.85 -9.00
N SER A 235 -11.93 -30.44 -9.77
CA SER A 235 -12.70 -29.72 -10.80
C SER A 235 -13.51 -28.53 -10.27
N ASP A 236 -13.78 -28.49 -8.96
CA ASP A 236 -14.46 -27.36 -8.30
C ASP A 236 -13.48 -26.29 -7.80
N GLY A 237 -12.19 -26.43 -8.10
CA GLY A 237 -11.09 -25.57 -7.68
C GLY A 237 -10.44 -25.99 -6.36
N ALA A 238 -9.85 -25.02 -5.67
CA ALA A 238 -9.12 -25.23 -4.42
C ALA A 238 -10.06 -25.17 -3.21
N LEU A 239 -10.21 -26.30 -2.52
CA LEU A 239 -10.91 -26.42 -1.25
C LEU A 239 -9.94 -26.18 -0.10
N LEU A 240 -10.17 -25.10 0.65
CA LEU A 240 -9.35 -24.64 1.76
C LEU A 240 -10.02 -24.99 3.09
N SER A 241 -9.56 -26.07 3.72
CA SER A 241 -10.19 -26.63 4.93
C SER A 241 -9.61 -26.14 6.25
N VAL A 242 -10.48 -25.92 7.22
CA VAL A 242 -10.16 -25.68 8.63
C VAL A 242 -10.69 -26.86 9.45
N LYS A 243 -9.83 -27.43 10.30
CA LYS A 243 -10.14 -28.60 11.13
C LYS A 243 -9.70 -28.34 12.56
N LYS A 244 -10.42 -28.93 13.52
CA LYS A 244 -9.94 -29.06 14.89
C LYS A 244 -9.00 -30.25 14.95
N GLU A 245 -7.73 -29.98 15.26
CA GLU A 245 -6.66 -30.97 15.26
C GLU A 245 -5.58 -30.49 16.21
N SER A 246 -5.36 -31.21 17.32
CA SER A 246 -4.35 -30.80 18.29
C SER A 246 -2.96 -31.15 17.78
N LEU A 247 -2.13 -30.13 17.61
CA LEU A 247 -0.73 -30.24 17.19
C LEU A 247 0.24 -29.90 18.32
N GLY A 248 -0.24 -29.81 19.56
CA GLY A 248 0.52 -29.38 20.74
C GLY A 248 0.75 -27.86 20.82
N VAL A 249 1.09 -27.21 19.71
CA VAL A 249 1.34 -25.74 19.65
C VAL A 249 0.14 -24.91 19.17
N ARG A 250 -0.81 -25.58 18.51
CA ARG A 250 -2.07 -25.05 17.98
C ARG A 250 -3.13 -26.15 18.05
N ASP A 251 -4.39 -25.76 18.20
CA ASP A 251 -5.54 -26.68 18.32
C ASP A 251 -6.33 -26.86 17.01
N TYR A 252 -5.84 -26.23 15.94
CA TYR A 252 -6.49 -26.21 14.64
C TYR A 252 -5.47 -26.33 13.51
N THR A 253 -5.91 -26.92 12.40
CA THR A 253 -5.21 -26.84 11.10
C THR A 253 -6.04 -26.05 10.10
N ALA A 254 -5.35 -25.33 9.23
CA ALA A 254 -5.92 -24.39 8.26
C ALA A 254 -5.24 -24.53 6.90
N ALA A 255 -5.78 -23.85 5.89
CA ALA A 255 -5.27 -23.87 4.53
C ALA A 255 -4.88 -22.47 4.06
N SER A 256 -3.77 -22.39 3.31
CA SER A 256 -3.39 -21.18 2.59
C SER A 256 -2.59 -21.53 1.33
N ILE A 257 -2.90 -20.82 0.25
CA ILE A 257 -2.19 -20.82 -1.03
C ILE A 257 -1.68 -19.39 -1.25
N CYS A 258 -0.45 -19.23 -1.71
CA CYS A 258 0.07 -17.93 -2.14
C CYS A 258 0.88 -18.02 -3.43
N SER A 259 0.93 -16.91 -4.16
CA SER A 259 1.80 -16.77 -5.32
C SER A 259 3.26 -16.72 -4.91
N LYS A 260 4.12 -17.27 -5.75
CA LYS A 260 5.58 -17.07 -5.70
C LYS A 260 5.97 -15.74 -6.35
N ASP A 261 5.26 -15.36 -7.42
CA ASP A 261 5.43 -14.07 -8.08
C ASP A 261 4.91 -12.91 -7.22
N GLN A 262 5.57 -11.76 -7.34
CA GLN A 262 5.11 -10.49 -6.81
C GLN A 262 4.52 -9.63 -7.93
N PHE A 263 3.42 -8.96 -7.61
CA PHE A 263 2.69 -8.11 -8.53
C PHE A 263 2.74 -6.66 -8.09
N LEU A 264 2.82 -5.75 -9.05
CA LEU A 264 2.70 -4.32 -8.84
C LEU A 264 1.64 -3.76 -9.78
N TYR A 265 0.51 -3.37 -9.21
CA TYR A 265 -0.68 -2.87 -9.92
C TYR A 265 -1.30 -3.89 -10.89
N GLY A 266 -2.63 -3.83 -11.01
CA GLY A 266 -3.40 -4.72 -11.87
C GLY A 266 -4.78 -5.00 -11.36
N LYS A 267 -5.44 -5.95 -12.03
CA LYS A 267 -6.73 -6.50 -11.68
C LYS A 267 -6.55 -7.94 -11.21
N PHE A 268 -7.11 -8.23 -10.03
CA PHE A 268 -7.08 -9.56 -9.40
C PHE A 268 -8.51 -9.97 -9.12
N GLU A 269 -8.95 -11.06 -9.73
CA GLU A 269 -10.32 -11.57 -9.63
C GLU A 269 -10.30 -12.99 -9.09
N ALA A 270 -11.20 -13.29 -8.16
CA ALA A 270 -11.35 -14.63 -7.61
C ALA A 270 -12.83 -14.99 -7.43
N SER A 271 -13.22 -16.20 -7.87
CA SER A 271 -14.52 -16.78 -7.56
C SER A 271 -14.42 -17.55 -6.26
N ILE A 272 -15.09 -17.07 -5.21
CA ILE A 272 -14.92 -17.58 -3.84
C ILE A 272 -16.28 -17.93 -3.24
N LYS A 273 -16.35 -19.09 -2.58
CA LYS A 273 -17.42 -19.44 -1.63
C LYS A 273 -16.81 -19.46 -0.22
N ALA A 274 -17.31 -18.61 0.67
CA ALA A 274 -16.76 -18.41 2.01
C ALA A 274 -17.23 -19.48 3.01
N SER A 275 -16.59 -19.55 4.18
CA SER A 275 -17.10 -20.28 5.34
C SER A 275 -18.12 -19.45 6.11
N ASN A 276 -19.13 -20.09 6.70
CA ASN A 276 -20.05 -19.50 7.70
C ASN A 276 -19.80 -19.99 9.14
N VAL A 277 -18.59 -20.48 9.41
CA VAL A 277 -18.24 -20.89 10.78
C VAL A 277 -17.69 -19.70 11.55
N SER A 278 -18.39 -19.32 12.62
CA SER A 278 -17.91 -18.31 13.57
C SER A 278 -16.48 -18.65 14.02
N GLY A 279 -15.62 -17.63 14.10
CA GLY A 279 -14.19 -17.71 14.40
C GLY A 279 -13.30 -18.02 13.18
N VAL A 280 -13.87 -18.34 12.02
CA VAL A 280 -13.13 -18.59 10.78
C VAL A 280 -13.20 -17.35 9.87
N VAL A 281 -12.12 -17.05 9.18
CA VAL A 281 -12.02 -15.97 8.19
C VAL A 281 -11.58 -16.57 6.86
N THR A 282 -12.32 -16.27 5.80
CA THR A 282 -11.92 -16.52 4.41
C THR A 282 -11.29 -15.26 3.84
N GLY A 283 -10.06 -15.35 3.33
CA GLY A 283 -9.28 -14.20 2.86
C GLY A 283 -8.82 -14.32 1.41
N PHE A 284 -8.85 -13.19 0.70
CA PHE A 284 -8.28 -12.96 -0.62
C PHE A 284 -7.57 -11.61 -0.61
N PHE A 285 -6.25 -11.60 -0.70
CA PHE A 285 -5.47 -10.39 -0.41
C PHE A 285 -4.11 -10.36 -1.09
N LEU A 286 -3.59 -9.14 -1.25
CA LEU A 286 -2.22 -8.87 -1.66
C LEU A 286 -1.41 -8.48 -0.43
N HIS A 287 -0.22 -9.05 -0.24
CA HIS A 287 0.59 -8.77 0.94
C HIS A 287 2.10 -8.73 0.64
N ARG A 288 2.80 -7.82 1.33
CA ARG A 288 4.23 -7.85 1.57
C ARG A 288 4.53 -7.56 3.04
N ASN A 289 5.63 -8.11 3.55
CA ASN A 289 5.94 -8.00 4.97
C ASN A 289 6.60 -6.68 5.36
N SER A 290 7.73 -6.28 4.74
CA SER A 290 8.53 -5.14 5.23
C SER A 290 9.05 -4.21 4.12
N PRO A 291 8.58 -2.95 4.03
CA PRO A 291 7.56 -2.35 4.88
C PRO A 291 6.19 -3.00 4.61
N ARG A 292 5.37 -3.20 5.65
CA ARG A 292 4.07 -3.88 5.49
C ARG A 292 3.15 -3.05 4.59
N GLN A 293 2.74 -3.65 3.48
CA GLN A 293 1.67 -3.16 2.62
C GLN A 293 0.75 -4.32 2.28
N GLU A 294 -0.55 -4.06 2.31
CA GLU A 294 -1.57 -5.09 2.17
C GLU A 294 -2.88 -4.49 1.64
N ILE A 295 -3.59 -5.24 0.80
CA ILE A 295 -4.90 -4.90 0.26
C ILE A 295 -5.79 -6.12 0.41
N ASP A 296 -6.87 -6.00 1.17
CA ASP A 296 -7.64 -7.13 1.67
C ASP A 296 -9.07 -7.19 1.14
N ILE A 297 -9.53 -8.43 0.94
CA ILE A 297 -10.92 -8.88 0.99
C ILE A 297 -10.98 -10.00 2.04
N GLU A 298 -11.79 -9.79 3.08
CA GLU A 298 -12.02 -10.76 4.15
C GLU A 298 -13.52 -10.94 4.39
N ILE A 299 -13.93 -12.20 4.59
CA ILE A 299 -15.30 -12.56 4.98
C ILE A 299 -15.21 -13.37 6.27
N ALA A 300 -15.78 -12.82 7.34
CA ALA A 300 -15.82 -13.47 8.64
C ALA A 300 -17.01 -14.43 8.71
N GLY A 301 -16.77 -15.68 9.10
CA GLY A 301 -17.79 -16.72 9.07
C GLY A 301 -18.94 -16.51 10.05
N ASN A 302 -18.82 -15.64 11.06
CA ASN A 302 -19.97 -15.26 11.90
C ASN A 302 -20.92 -14.26 11.23
N ARG A 303 -20.51 -13.63 10.13
CA ARG A 303 -21.25 -12.61 9.38
C ARG A 303 -20.93 -12.74 7.88
N PRO A 304 -21.27 -13.88 7.25
CA PRO A 304 -20.90 -14.15 5.86
C PRO A 304 -21.58 -13.23 4.84
N ASN A 305 -22.52 -12.38 5.28
CA ASN A 305 -23.15 -11.34 4.49
C ASN A 305 -22.44 -9.97 4.55
N VAL A 306 -21.28 -9.89 5.20
CA VAL A 306 -20.49 -8.66 5.33
C VAL A 306 -19.09 -8.88 4.77
N LEU A 307 -18.73 -8.08 3.78
CA LEU A 307 -17.38 -8.00 3.23
C LEU A 307 -16.58 -6.95 4.02
N LEU A 308 -15.41 -7.35 4.52
CA LEU A 308 -14.42 -6.44 5.06
C LEU A 308 -13.35 -6.18 3.99
N VAL A 309 -13.15 -4.91 3.64
CA VAL A 309 -12.02 -4.47 2.82
C VAL A 309 -11.06 -3.65 3.66
N ASN A 310 -9.76 -3.86 3.45
CA ASN A 310 -8.75 -3.20 4.26
C ASN A 310 -7.52 -2.81 3.43
N VAL A 311 -6.78 -1.84 3.94
CA VAL A 311 -5.47 -1.45 3.42
C VAL A 311 -4.53 -1.21 4.59
N PHE A 312 -3.39 -1.90 4.58
CA PHE A 312 -2.23 -1.56 5.38
C PHE A 312 -1.24 -0.81 4.50
N PHE A 313 -0.74 0.32 4.99
CA PHE A 313 0.29 1.10 4.33
C PHE A 313 1.36 1.48 5.35
N ASN A 314 2.60 1.13 5.05
CA ASN A 314 3.78 1.70 5.68
C ASN A 314 4.67 2.35 4.59
N PRO A 315 5.22 3.55 4.86
CA PRO A 315 6.12 4.21 3.92
C PRO A 315 7.46 3.49 3.84
N GLY A 316 8.16 3.65 2.72
CA GLY A 316 9.49 3.09 2.52
C GLY A 316 9.69 2.50 1.13
N MET A 317 10.87 1.90 0.98
CA MET A 317 11.31 1.15 -0.19
C MET A 317 11.57 -0.31 0.19
N GLU A 318 11.98 -1.13 -0.78
CA GLU A 318 12.50 -2.47 -0.52
C GLU A 318 13.58 -2.42 0.59
N ASN A 319 13.53 -3.36 1.54
CA ASN A 319 14.40 -3.42 2.73
C ASN A 319 14.20 -2.29 3.77
N SER A 320 13.13 -1.50 3.67
CA SER A 320 12.75 -0.57 4.74
C SER A 320 11.99 -1.32 5.83
N ASN A 321 12.59 -1.48 7.01
CA ASN A 321 11.97 -2.23 8.11
C ASN A 321 10.89 -1.42 8.85
N PHE A 322 9.72 -1.24 8.22
CA PHE A 322 8.58 -0.47 8.75
C PHE A 322 7.30 -1.33 8.76
N ASP A 323 7.06 -1.97 9.89
CA ASP A 323 5.95 -2.93 10.06
C ASP A 323 5.02 -2.45 11.17
N TYR A 324 4.51 -1.23 11.01
CA TYR A 324 3.61 -0.61 11.96
C TYR A 324 2.15 -0.86 11.60
N GLY A 325 1.31 -0.66 12.60
CA GLY A 325 -0.13 -0.83 12.48
C GLY A 325 -0.57 -2.26 12.76
N TYR A 326 -1.70 -2.38 13.44
CA TYR A 326 -2.32 -3.66 13.78
C TYR A 326 -3.60 -3.90 12.99
N ARG A 327 -4.36 -2.82 12.71
CA ARG A 327 -5.71 -2.90 12.13
C ARG A 327 -5.78 -2.45 10.68
N GLY A 328 -4.81 -1.70 10.19
CA GLY A 328 -4.91 -1.02 8.92
C GLY A 328 -6.01 0.04 8.97
N THR A 329 -6.81 0.09 7.92
CA THR A 329 -7.90 1.05 7.74
C THR A 329 -9.18 0.36 7.23
N PRO A 330 -9.85 -0.50 8.03
CA PRO A 330 -10.88 -1.40 7.53
C PRO A 330 -12.24 -0.74 7.32
N ILE A 331 -12.97 -1.20 6.30
CA ILE A 331 -14.35 -0.81 5.96
C ILE A 331 -15.19 -2.07 5.84
N ASN A 332 -16.35 -2.09 6.49
CA ASN A 332 -17.35 -3.14 6.30
C ASN A 332 -18.37 -2.71 5.25
N ILE A 333 -18.73 -3.64 4.38
CA ILE A 333 -19.67 -3.48 3.27
C ILE A 333 -20.73 -4.57 3.39
N ASP A 334 -22.00 -4.20 3.38
CA ASP A 334 -23.10 -5.15 3.32
C ASP A 334 -23.21 -5.73 1.89
N LEU A 335 -23.14 -7.06 1.78
CA LEU A 335 -23.23 -7.76 0.50
C LEU A 335 -24.68 -7.88 0.01
N GLY A 336 -25.66 -7.87 0.93
CA GLY A 336 -27.06 -8.17 0.61
C GLY A 336 -27.34 -9.64 0.29
N PHE A 337 -26.35 -10.52 0.42
CA PHE A 337 -26.46 -11.97 0.26
C PHE A 337 -25.49 -12.69 1.22
N ASP A 338 -25.65 -14.00 1.42
CA ASP A 338 -24.74 -14.82 2.24
C ASP A 338 -23.64 -15.45 1.36
N ALA A 339 -22.40 -14.99 1.51
CA ALA A 339 -21.27 -15.45 0.70
C ALA A 339 -20.85 -16.91 0.95
N SER A 340 -21.48 -17.60 1.91
CA SER A 340 -21.24 -19.01 2.20
C SER A 340 -22.19 -19.97 1.50
N GLU A 341 -23.23 -19.47 0.83
CA GLU A 341 -24.24 -20.31 0.16
C GLU A 341 -23.80 -20.67 -1.26
N GLU A 342 -23.21 -19.71 -1.99
CA GLU A 342 -22.71 -19.90 -3.36
C GLU A 342 -21.40 -19.15 -3.62
N SER A 343 -20.79 -19.39 -4.78
CA SER A 343 -19.56 -18.71 -5.18
C SER A 343 -19.87 -17.36 -5.83
N HIS A 344 -19.24 -16.30 -5.35
CA HIS A 344 -19.32 -14.95 -5.92
C HIS A 344 -17.96 -14.52 -6.46
N GLN A 345 -17.95 -13.58 -7.41
CA GLN A 345 -16.72 -13.00 -7.93
C GLN A 345 -16.32 -11.78 -7.10
N TYR A 346 -15.10 -11.81 -6.57
CA TYR A 346 -14.50 -10.71 -5.84
C TYR A 346 -13.32 -10.17 -6.64
N THR A 347 -13.23 -8.84 -6.75
CA THR A 347 -12.18 -8.18 -7.54
C THR A 347 -11.48 -7.09 -6.75
N ILE A 348 -10.16 -7.04 -6.86
CA ILE A 348 -9.32 -5.91 -6.47
C ILE A 348 -8.72 -5.33 -7.76
N GLU A 349 -9.04 -4.08 -8.07
CA GLU A 349 -8.32 -3.29 -9.06
C GLU A 349 -7.42 -2.28 -8.35
N TRP A 350 -6.12 -2.38 -8.56
CA TRP A 350 -5.12 -1.58 -7.87
C TRP A 350 -4.21 -0.89 -8.89
N ASN A 351 -4.12 0.43 -8.79
CA ASN A 351 -3.23 1.25 -9.60
C ASN A 351 -2.55 2.33 -8.71
N PRO A 352 -1.57 3.09 -9.23
CA PRO A 352 -0.85 4.09 -8.42
C PRO A 352 -1.72 5.17 -7.74
N ASN A 353 -2.94 5.40 -8.24
CA ASN A 353 -3.80 6.50 -7.81
C ASN A 353 -4.97 6.04 -6.95
N GLU A 354 -5.39 4.78 -7.06
CA GLU A 354 -6.56 4.25 -6.37
C GLU A 354 -6.57 2.73 -6.24
N ILE A 355 -7.44 2.27 -5.35
CA ILE A 355 -7.87 0.88 -5.24
C ILE A 355 -9.40 0.84 -5.35
N GLN A 356 -9.90 -0.07 -6.16
CA GLN A 356 -11.33 -0.33 -6.34
C GLN A 356 -11.63 -1.79 -6.02
N TRP A 357 -12.72 -2.02 -5.29
CA TRP A 357 -13.22 -3.35 -4.95
C TRP A 357 -14.54 -3.59 -5.64
N PHE A 358 -14.68 -4.75 -6.27
CA PHE A 358 -15.91 -5.17 -6.93
C PHE A 358 -16.41 -6.50 -6.38
N VAL A 359 -17.73 -6.66 -6.41
CA VAL A 359 -18.44 -7.91 -6.13
C VAL A 359 -19.39 -8.16 -7.30
N ASP A 360 -19.26 -9.30 -7.96
CA ASP A 360 -20.03 -9.69 -9.15
C ASP A 360 -20.05 -8.59 -10.23
N GLY A 361 -18.88 -7.99 -10.46
CA GLY A 361 -18.68 -6.92 -11.44
C GLY A 361 -19.19 -5.53 -11.01
N LYS A 362 -19.78 -5.38 -9.82
CA LYS A 362 -20.28 -4.09 -9.30
C LYS A 362 -19.27 -3.46 -8.35
N LEU A 363 -18.95 -2.18 -8.56
CA LEU A 363 -18.07 -1.42 -7.65
C LEU A 363 -18.75 -1.29 -6.28
N VAL A 364 -18.13 -1.85 -5.24
CA VAL A 364 -18.65 -1.82 -3.86
C VAL A 364 -17.86 -0.90 -2.94
N HIS A 365 -16.61 -0.58 -3.28
CA HIS A 365 -15.81 0.40 -2.56
C HIS A 365 -14.68 0.94 -3.44
N ARG A 366 -14.27 2.18 -3.18
CA ARG A 366 -13.17 2.85 -3.85
C ARG A 366 -12.35 3.65 -2.84
N ARG A 367 -11.03 3.61 -2.98
CA ARG A 367 -10.09 4.44 -2.22
C ARG A 367 -9.15 5.17 -3.14
N VAL A 368 -8.94 6.44 -2.83
CA VAL A 368 -8.04 7.33 -3.56
C VAL A 368 -6.91 7.78 -2.64
N ILE A 369 -5.90 8.43 -3.22
CA ILE A 369 -4.74 8.91 -2.48
C ILE A 369 -5.19 9.76 -1.28
N TRP A 370 -4.64 9.47 -0.10
CA TRP A 370 -4.94 10.14 1.16
C TRP A 370 -6.40 9.98 1.63
N ASN A 371 -7.10 8.92 1.24
CA ASN A 371 -8.39 8.53 1.81
C ASN A 371 -8.38 7.07 2.34
N PRO A 372 -7.86 6.84 3.57
CA PRO A 372 -7.20 7.80 4.47
C PRO A 372 -5.66 7.77 4.43
N THR A 373 -5.06 6.91 3.60
CA THR A 373 -3.60 6.73 3.46
C THR A 373 -3.17 6.97 2.02
N PRO A 374 -1.86 7.06 1.73
CA PRO A 374 -1.37 6.82 0.38
C PRO A 374 -1.78 5.42 -0.13
N ILE A 375 -1.66 5.23 -1.43
CA ILE A 375 -1.89 3.94 -2.08
C ILE A 375 -0.60 3.11 -1.97
N PRO A 376 -0.68 1.82 -1.58
CA PRO A 376 0.43 0.88 -1.68
C PRO A 376 1.13 0.97 -3.04
N HIS A 377 2.45 1.01 -3.01
CA HIS A 377 3.30 1.28 -4.18
C HIS A 377 4.40 0.24 -4.38
N LEU A 378 4.45 -0.77 -3.51
CA LEU A 378 5.46 -1.81 -3.55
C LEU A 378 4.86 -3.15 -4.01
N PRO A 379 5.66 -4.00 -4.67
CA PRO A 379 5.17 -5.30 -5.13
C PRO A 379 4.71 -6.20 -3.99
N MET A 380 3.63 -6.95 -4.21
CA MET A 380 2.98 -7.82 -3.23
C MET A 380 2.70 -9.20 -3.82
N THR A 381 2.78 -10.24 -3.00
CA THR A 381 2.32 -11.59 -3.38
C THR A 381 0.81 -11.68 -3.17
N LEU A 382 0.14 -12.53 -3.94
CA LEU A 382 -1.30 -12.79 -3.85
C LEU A 382 -1.57 -14.01 -2.96
N HIS A 383 -2.54 -13.94 -2.07
CA HIS A 383 -2.85 -14.96 -1.08
C HIS A 383 -4.33 -15.31 -1.05
N PHE A 384 -4.58 -16.58 -0.76
CA PHE A 384 -5.87 -17.13 -0.39
C PHE A 384 -5.71 -17.93 0.89
N ASN A 385 -6.61 -17.77 1.84
CA ASN A 385 -6.59 -18.57 3.06
C ASN A 385 -7.99 -18.79 3.65
N ASN A 386 -8.06 -19.81 4.51
CA ASN A 386 -9.18 -20.04 5.39
C ASN A 386 -8.59 -20.38 6.76
N TRP A 387 -8.77 -19.50 7.75
CA TRP A 387 -7.99 -19.53 8.99
C TRP A 387 -8.83 -19.20 10.22
N VAL A 388 -8.33 -19.56 11.40
CA VAL A 388 -9.03 -19.36 12.67
C VAL A 388 -8.45 -18.15 13.37
N THR A 389 -9.24 -17.10 13.58
CA THR A 389 -8.74 -15.87 14.19
C THR A 389 -8.74 -15.92 15.71
N LEU A 390 -7.70 -15.35 16.33
CA LEU A 390 -7.68 -15.03 17.76
C LEU A 390 -8.64 -13.87 18.10
N SER A 391 -8.92 -12.99 17.14
CA SER A 391 -9.73 -11.79 17.35
C SER A 391 -11.23 -12.09 17.39
N ILE A 392 -11.78 -12.14 18.60
CA ILE A 392 -13.24 -12.27 18.80
C ILE A 392 -14.01 -11.11 18.14
N GLN A 393 -13.41 -9.92 18.05
CA GLN A 393 -14.04 -8.77 17.39
C GLN A 393 -14.16 -8.97 15.87
N LEU A 394 -13.21 -9.67 15.25
CA LEU A 394 -13.19 -9.88 13.80
C LEU A 394 -14.27 -10.88 13.37
N ALA A 395 -14.19 -12.11 13.90
CA ALA A 395 -15.04 -13.21 13.45
C ALA A 395 -15.84 -13.93 14.55
N GLY A 396 -15.90 -13.38 15.77
CA GLY A 396 -16.55 -14.05 16.90
C GLY A 396 -15.71 -15.19 17.47
N ARG A 397 -16.30 -15.96 18.40
CA ARG A 397 -15.65 -17.13 18.99
C ARG A 397 -15.79 -18.33 18.06
N ILE A 398 -14.74 -19.16 17.97
CA ILE A 398 -14.76 -20.38 17.16
C ILE A 398 -15.86 -21.35 17.60
N ASN A 399 -16.72 -21.76 16.66
CA ASN A 399 -17.73 -22.79 16.90
C ASN A 399 -17.22 -24.18 16.48
N ASN A 400 -16.64 -24.89 17.43
CA ASN A 400 -16.05 -26.23 17.22
C ASN A 400 -17.02 -27.29 16.70
N ARG A 401 -18.34 -27.14 16.93
CA ARG A 401 -19.34 -28.13 16.49
C ARG A 401 -19.56 -28.11 14.98
N ASN A 402 -19.18 -27.01 14.33
CA ASN A 402 -19.36 -26.83 12.89
C ASN A 402 -18.04 -27.06 12.11
N LEU A 403 -17.02 -27.61 12.76
CA LEU A 403 -15.78 -28.03 12.10
C LEU A 403 -15.86 -29.52 11.70
N PRO A 404 -15.25 -29.93 10.58
CA PRO A 404 -14.45 -29.11 9.66
C PRO A 404 -15.29 -28.19 8.79
N THR A 405 -14.73 -27.06 8.38
CA THR A 405 -15.33 -26.16 7.38
C THR A 405 -14.40 -25.98 6.19
N VAL A 406 -14.97 -25.67 5.04
CA VAL A 406 -14.24 -25.45 3.79
C VAL A 406 -14.67 -24.11 3.21
N SER A 407 -13.73 -23.36 2.65
CA SER A 407 -14.00 -22.32 1.65
C SER A 407 -13.45 -22.79 0.31
N ILE A 408 -13.99 -22.27 -0.78
CA ILE A 408 -13.64 -22.71 -2.14
C ILE A 408 -13.11 -21.51 -2.91
N VAL A 409 -11.95 -21.66 -3.55
CA VAL A 409 -11.45 -20.75 -4.58
C VAL A 409 -11.59 -21.46 -5.93
N LYS A 410 -12.63 -21.12 -6.68
CA LYS A 410 -13.04 -21.82 -7.91
C LYS A 410 -12.18 -21.45 -9.11
N GLN A 411 -11.85 -20.17 -9.22
CA GLN A 411 -11.05 -19.63 -10.31
C GLN A 411 -10.41 -18.32 -9.87
N VAL A 412 -9.20 -18.06 -10.37
CA VAL A 412 -8.49 -16.79 -10.21
C VAL A 412 -8.12 -16.26 -11.58
N LYS A 413 -8.34 -14.96 -11.82
CA LYS A 413 -7.81 -14.24 -12.99
C LYS A 413 -6.94 -13.10 -12.54
N ILE A 414 -5.78 -12.95 -13.16
CA ILE A 414 -4.81 -11.91 -12.84
C ILE A 414 -4.43 -11.21 -14.12
N LYS A 415 -4.63 -9.89 -14.16
CA LYS A 415 -4.11 -9.02 -15.21
C LYS A 415 -3.28 -7.92 -14.55
N ALA A 416 -1.99 -8.15 -14.40
CA ALA A 416 -1.12 -7.34 -13.55
C ALA A 416 0.30 -7.22 -14.10
N SER A 417 1.05 -6.26 -13.58
CA SER A 417 2.49 -6.19 -13.82
C SER A 417 3.21 -7.11 -12.83
N VAL A 418 3.99 -8.06 -13.33
CA VAL A 418 4.84 -8.92 -12.49
C VAL A 418 6.22 -8.34 -12.40
N ILE A 419 6.75 -8.33 -11.18
CA ILE A 419 8.16 -8.09 -10.92
C ILE A 419 8.85 -9.45 -10.89
N ILE A 420 9.54 -9.79 -11.98
CA ILE A 420 10.46 -10.93 -11.98
C ILE A 420 11.61 -10.51 -11.06
N SER A 421 11.82 -11.27 -9.99
CA SER A 421 12.93 -10.97 -9.09
C SER A 421 14.24 -11.05 -9.89
N LYS A 422 15.10 -10.02 -9.78
CA LYS A 422 16.43 -9.97 -10.42
C LYS A 422 17.37 -11.11 -9.98
N LEU A 423 16.93 -12.01 -9.11
CA LEU A 423 17.72 -13.11 -8.59
C LEU A 423 17.99 -14.20 -9.65
N GLU A 424 17.14 -14.36 -10.66
CA GLU A 424 17.38 -15.35 -11.74
C GLU A 424 18.38 -14.84 -12.82
N ASP A 425 18.61 -13.53 -12.92
CA ASP A 425 19.58 -12.97 -13.87
C ASP A 425 21.04 -13.06 -13.37
N ASN A 426 21.27 -13.21 -12.06
CA ASN A 426 22.62 -13.36 -11.53
C ASN A 426 23.17 -14.79 -11.73
N GLU A 427 22.33 -15.83 -11.71
CA GLU A 427 22.77 -17.20 -12.05
C GLU A 427 23.07 -17.36 -13.54
N SER A 428 22.42 -16.59 -14.41
CA SER A 428 22.71 -16.61 -15.86
C SER A 428 24.00 -15.86 -16.19
N MET A 429 24.29 -14.74 -15.53
CA MET A 429 25.54 -13.99 -15.73
C MET A 429 26.77 -14.70 -15.14
N GLU A 430 26.67 -15.35 -13.97
CA GLU A 430 27.80 -16.14 -13.43
C GLU A 430 28.13 -17.37 -14.29
N ASN A 431 27.12 -17.99 -14.92
CA ASN A 431 27.33 -19.13 -15.81
C ASN A 431 27.90 -18.70 -17.18
N ILE A 432 27.63 -17.48 -17.64
CA ILE A 432 28.25 -16.92 -18.85
C ILE A 432 29.70 -16.53 -18.57
N SER A 433 30.00 -15.91 -17.41
CA SER A 433 31.38 -15.57 -17.03
C SER A 433 32.27 -16.81 -16.81
N LYS A 434 31.74 -17.92 -16.29
CA LYS A 434 32.50 -19.17 -16.14
C LYS A 434 32.79 -19.88 -17.47
N LYS A 435 31.89 -19.78 -18.46
CA LYS A 435 32.12 -20.33 -19.82
C LYS A 435 33.13 -19.53 -20.65
N VAL A 436 33.23 -18.22 -20.45
CA VAL A 436 34.21 -17.39 -21.17
C VAL A 436 35.64 -17.57 -20.61
N ILE A 437 35.79 -17.89 -19.31
CA ILE A 437 37.10 -18.10 -18.69
C ILE A 437 37.69 -19.49 -18.99
N THR A 438 36.88 -20.48 -19.39
CA THR A 438 37.36 -21.82 -19.79
C THR A 438 37.73 -21.94 -21.29
N GLN A 439 37.60 -20.87 -22.08
CA GLN A 439 38.02 -20.83 -23.50
C GLN A 439 39.29 -20.01 -23.77
N ILE A 440 39.97 -19.51 -22.73
CA ILE A 440 41.24 -18.76 -22.85
C ILE A 440 42.32 -19.31 -21.93
N ASN A 441 42.39 -20.64 -21.73
CA ASN A 441 43.59 -21.30 -21.19
C ASN A 441 43.88 -22.58 -21.95
#